data_AF-A0A974P721-F1
#
_entry.id   AF-A0A974P721-F1
#
_cell.length_a   1.000
_cell.length_b   1.000
_cell.length_c   1.000
_cell.angle_alpha   90.00
_cell.angle_beta   90.00
_cell.angle_gamma   90.00
#
_symmetry.space_group_name_H-M   'P 1'
#
loop_
_entity.id
_entity.type
_entity.pdbx_description
1 polymer ?
#
loop_
_entity_poly.entity_id
_entity_poly.type
_entity_poly.pdbx_seq_one_letter_code
_entity_poly.pdbx_strand_id
1 'polypeptide(L)'
;MHRTPGHPEHEYYDTNIAGALNAVAFAEACDIRTIVFTSSISVYGPCEEEVDEGSDLRPNSSYGRSKRLAEVIHRRWQAQGPVAG
;
A
#
# COMPACT_ATOMS: atom_id res chain seq x y z
N MET A 1 -11.86 10.33 13.48
CA MET A 1 -10.45 10.46 13.91
C MET A 1 -9.72 9.16 13.63
N HIS A 2 -8.74 9.17 12.72
CA HIS A 2 -7.73 8.11 12.63
C HIS A 2 -6.80 8.21 13.85
N ARG A 3 -6.66 7.15 14.65
CA ARG A 3 -5.59 7.01 15.65
C ARG A 3 -4.51 6.13 15.06
N THR A 4 -3.30 6.65 14.94
CA THR A 4 -2.12 5.84 14.64
C THR A 4 -1.87 4.97 15.88
N PRO A 5 -1.90 3.63 15.79
CA PRO A 5 -1.55 2.81 16.95
C PRO A 5 -0.10 3.14 17.36
N GLY A 6 0.20 3.12 18.65
CA GLY A 6 1.45 3.62 19.24
C GLY A 6 2.68 2.76 18.94
N HIS A 7 2.85 2.30 17.69
CA HIS A 7 3.99 1.54 17.22
C HIS A 7 5.15 2.46 16.84
N PRO A 8 6.41 2.04 17.06
CA PRO A 8 7.57 2.65 16.45
C PRO A 8 7.40 2.81 14.93
N GLU A 9 7.84 3.94 14.39
CA GLU A 9 7.58 4.28 12.98
C GLU A 9 8.08 3.23 11.99
N HIS A 10 9.22 2.59 12.28
CA HIS A 10 9.84 1.59 11.41
C HIS A 10 8.97 0.34 11.24
N GLU A 11 8.22 -0.07 12.26
CA GLU A 11 7.39 -1.29 12.22
C GLU A 11 6.32 -1.23 11.13
N TYR A 12 5.83 -0.02 10.79
CA TYR A 12 4.87 0.15 9.70
C TYR A 12 5.49 -0.14 8.34
N TYR A 13 6.74 0.26 8.14
CA TYR A 13 7.46 -0.03 6.90
C TYR A 13 7.81 -1.51 6.84
N ASP A 14 8.38 -2.06 7.90
CA ASP A 14 8.75 -3.47 7.98
C ASP A 14 7.54 -4.37 7.72
N THR A 15 6.38 -4.03 8.28
CA THR A 15 5.15 -4.82 8.09
C THR A 15 4.53 -4.60 6.71
N ASN A 16 4.21 -3.35 6.34
CA ASN A 16 3.41 -3.10 5.13
C ASN A 16 4.22 -3.26 3.84
N ILE A 17 5.51 -2.90 3.84
CA ILE A 17 6.37 -3.06 2.64
C ILE A 17 6.77 -4.52 2.49
N ALA A 18 7.31 -5.16 3.53
CA ALA A 18 7.70 -6.57 3.40
C ALA A 18 6.47 -7.46 3.16
N GLY A 19 5.34 -7.17 3.79
CA GLY A 19 4.07 -7.86 3.53
C GLY A 19 3.63 -7.73 2.08
N ALA A 20 3.71 -6.53 1.49
CA ALA A 20 3.39 -6.32 0.08
C ALA A 20 4.36 -7.08 -0.85
N LEU A 21 5.66 -7.02 -0.60
CA LEU A 21 6.68 -7.74 -1.39
C LEU A 21 6.49 -9.26 -1.32
N ASN A 22 6.23 -9.80 -0.14
CA ASN A 22 5.99 -11.23 0.05
C ASN A 22 4.69 -11.67 -0.63
N ALA A 23 3.63 -10.86 -0.57
CA ALA A 23 2.35 -11.16 -1.21
C ALA A 23 2.48 -11.22 -2.73
N VAL A 24 3.17 -10.26 -3.36
CA VAL A 24 3.36 -10.27 -4.82
C VAL A 24 4.27 -11.42 -5.26
N ALA A 25 5.35 -11.70 -4.52
CA ALA A 25 6.24 -12.83 -4.82
C ALA A 25 5.52 -14.18 -4.72
N PHE A 26 4.66 -14.35 -3.70
CA PHE A 26 3.81 -15.54 -3.58
C PHE A 26 2.80 -15.63 -4.71
N ALA A 27 2.18 -14.50 -5.09
CA ALA A 27 1.23 -14.47 -6.19
C ALA A 27 1.87 -14.88 -7.52
N GLU A 28 3.09 -14.40 -7.80
CA GLU A 28 3.87 -14.81 -8.98
C GLU A 28 4.18 -16.31 -8.96
N ALA A 29 4.67 -16.82 -7.83
CA ALA A 29 5.03 -18.23 -7.69
C ALA A 29 3.84 -19.20 -7.83
N CYS A 30 2.62 -18.73 -7.57
CA CYS A 30 1.40 -19.53 -7.59
C CYS A 30 0.45 -19.19 -8.76
N ASP A 31 0.90 -18.41 -9.75
CA ASP A 31 0.08 -17.94 -10.88
C ASP A 31 -1.26 -17.28 -10.44
N ILE A 32 -1.20 -16.51 -9.34
CA ILE A 32 -2.35 -15.74 -8.85
C ILE A 32 -2.45 -14.46 -9.67
N ARG A 33 -3.60 -14.26 -10.31
CA ARG A 33 -3.83 -13.11 -11.21
C ARG A 33 -4.50 -11.90 -10.54
N THR A 34 -4.93 -12.03 -9.29
CA THR A 34 -5.67 -10.98 -8.60
C THR A 34 -5.25 -10.88 -7.14
N ILE A 35 -4.87 -9.68 -6.70
CA ILE A 35 -4.69 -9.32 -5.29
C ILE A 35 -5.66 -8.19 -4.96
N VAL A 36 -6.41 -8.34 -3.86
CA VAL A 36 -7.22 -7.25 -3.28
C VAL A 36 -6.45 -6.69 -2.09
N PHE A 37 -5.86 -5.50 -2.26
CA PHE A 37 -5.09 -4.82 -1.22
C PHE A 37 -5.96 -3.80 -0.47
N THR A 38 -5.98 -3.89 0.87
CA THR A 38 -6.66 -2.90 1.72
C THR A 38 -5.70 -1.75 2.08
N SER A 39 -5.89 -0.64 1.37
CA SER A 39 -5.19 0.61 1.70
C SER A 39 -5.85 1.35 2.87
N SER A 40 -5.59 2.64 3.01
CA SER A 40 -6.10 3.48 4.09
C SER A 40 -6.23 4.92 3.61
N ILE A 41 -7.28 5.62 4.06
CA ILE A 41 -7.46 7.06 3.86
C ILE A 41 -6.25 7.92 4.29
N SER A 42 -5.37 7.38 5.15
CA SER A 42 -4.13 8.05 5.58
C SER A 42 -3.16 8.35 4.44
N VAL A 43 -3.33 7.75 3.25
CA VAL A 43 -2.53 8.06 2.06
C VAL A 43 -2.77 9.47 1.51
N TYR A 44 -3.93 10.06 1.79
CA TYR A 44 -4.26 11.44 1.39
C TYR A 44 -3.67 12.49 2.34
N GLY A 45 -3.31 12.09 3.56
CA GLY A 45 -2.94 13.04 4.62
C GLY A 45 -4.17 13.77 5.21
N PRO A 46 -3.97 14.68 6.17
CA PRO A 46 -5.04 15.48 6.73
C PRO A 46 -5.52 16.49 5.68
N CYS A 47 -6.82 16.47 5.41
CA CYS A 47 -7.49 17.41 4.54
C CYS A 47 -8.87 17.73 5.14
N GLU A 48 -9.30 18.99 5.02
CA GLU A 48 -10.68 19.41 5.39
C GLU A 48 -11.63 19.38 4.19
N GLU A 49 -11.09 19.32 2.97
CA GLU A 49 -11.86 19.18 1.74
C GLU A 49 -12.25 17.71 1.50
N GLU A 50 -13.30 17.51 0.72
CA GLU A 50 -13.66 16.18 0.24
C GLU A 50 -12.55 15.64 -0.68
N VAL A 51 -12.17 14.38 -0.45
CA VAL A 51 -11.15 13.67 -1.24
C VAL A 51 -11.78 12.45 -1.91
N ASP A 52 -11.29 12.13 -3.09
CA ASP A 52 -11.68 10.98 -3.89
C ASP A 52 -10.46 10.16 -4.36
N GLU A 53 -10.69 9.09 -5.12
CA GLU A 53 -9.63 8.24 -5.67
C GLU A 53 -8.72 8.95 -6.71
N GLY A 54 -9.15 10.10 -7.24
CA GLY A 54 -8.35 10.95 -8.16
C GLY A 54 -7.49 11.98 -7.45
N SER A 55 -7.71 12.19 -6.15
CA SER A 55 -7.03 13.21 -5.35
C SER A 55 -5.55 12.89 -5.09
N ASP A 56 -4.75 13.94 -4.92
CA ASP A 56 -3.31 13.81 -4.66
C ASP A 56 -3.02 13.02 -3.37
N LEU A 57 -2.12 12.04 -3.46
CA LEU A 57 -1.66 11.28 -2.29
C LEU A 57 -0.55 12.03 -1.56
N ARG A 58 -0.86 12.63 -0.40
CA ARG A 58 0.07 13.42 0.42
C ARG A 58 0.19 12.89 1.86
N PRO A 59 0.67 11.65 2.06
CA PRO A 59 0.74 11.08 3.40
C PRO A 59 1.74 11.82 4.28
N ASN A 60 1.28 12.25 5.46
CA ASN A 60 2.10 12.99 6.43
C ASN A 60 2.55 12.14 7.64
N SER A 61 2.14 10.88 7.72
CA SER A 61 2.51 9.94 8.80
C SER A 61 3.27 8.74 8.25
N SER A 62 4.09 8.09 9.10
CA SER A 62 4.82 6.88 8.72
C SER A 62 3.88 5.72 8.34
N TYR A 63 2.73 5.59 9.01
CA TYR A 63 1.68 4.65 8.60
C TYR A 63 1.15 4.96 7.19
N GLY A 64 0.73 6.20 6.92
CA GLY A 64 0.21 6.58 5.59
C GLY A 64 1.25 6.42 4.48
N ARG A 65 2.52 6.75 4.76
CA ARG A 65 3.63 6.55 3.82
C ARG A 65 3.85 5.07 3.52
N SER A 66 3.83 4.21 4.53
CA SER A 66 3.97 2.76 4.35
C SER A 66 2.82 2.15 3.52
N LYS A 67 1.57 2.59 3.73
CA LYS A 67 0.41 2.17 2.93
C LYS A 67 0.51 2.62 1.48
N ARG A 68 0.92 3.87 1.23
CA ARG A 68 1.17 4.38 -0.14
C ARG A 68 2.27 3.58 -0.84
N LEU A 69 3.36 3.25 -0.16
CA LEU A 69 4.43 2.43 -0.73
C LEU A 69 3.94 1.02 -1.06
N ALA A 70 3.12 0.42 -0.19
CA ALA A 70 2.48 -0.86 -0.47
C ALA A 70 1.55 -0.78 -1.70
N GLU A 71 0.76 0.28 -1.89
CA GLU A 71 -0.02 0.47 -3.13
C GLU A 71 0.87 0.48 -4.38
N VAL A 72 1.99 1.20 -4.33
CA VAL A 72 2.94 1.28 -5.46
C VAL A 72 3.50 -0.09 -5.81
N ILE A 73 3.82 -0.92 -4.82
CA ILE A 73 4.31 -2.31 -5.04
C ILE A 73 3.26 -3.13 -5.79
N HIS A 74 2.01 -3.14 -5.31
CA HIS A 74 0.94 -3.91 -5.94
C HIS A 74 0.61 -3.40 -7.36
N ARG A 75 0.59 -2.07 -7.58
CA ARG A 75 0.37 -1.48 -8.91
C ARG A 75 1.51 -1.84 -9.87
N ARG A 76 2.76 -1.83 -9.40
CA ARG A 76 3.92 -2.23 -10.21
C ARG A 76 3.86 -3.69 -10.60
N TRP A 77 3.51 -4.57 -9.67
CA TRP A 77 3.30 -5.99 -9.95
C TRP A 77 2.20 -6.19 -10.99
N GLN A 78 1.03 -5.57 -10.80
CA GLN A 78 -0.08 -5.66 -11.76
C GLN A 78 0.30 -5.15 -13.17
N ALA A 79 1.10 -4.07 -13.24
CA ALA A 79 1.52 -3.48 -14.52
C ALA A 79 2.55 -4.32 -15.29
N GLN A 80 3.30 -5.20 -14.62
CA GLN A 80 4.23 -6.12 -15.28
C GLN A 80 3.50 -7.20 -16.09
N GLY A 81 2.23 -7.45 -15.76
CA GLY A 81 1.42 -8.50 -16.38
C GLY A 81 1.89 -9.90 -15.99
N PRO A 82 1.22 -10.95 -16.48
CA PRO A 82 1.68 -12.32 -16.27
C PRO A 82 3.07 -12.49 -16.89
N VAL A 83 3.98 -13.14 -16.17
CA VAL A 83 5.23 -13.62 -16.78
C VAL A 83 4.83 -14.64 -17.84
N ALA A 84 5.14 -14.36 -19.11
CA ALA A 84 4.85 -15.29 -20.20
C ALA A 84 5.56 -16.62 -19.90
N GLY A 85 4.77 -17.67 -19.69
CA GLY A 85 5.25 -19.03 -19.48
C GLY A 85 5.82 -19.67 -20.74
#